data_AF-A0A922W278-F1
#
_entry.id   AF-A0A922W278-F1
#
_cell.length_a   1.000
_cell.length_b   1.000
_cell.length_c   1.000
_cell.angle_alpha   90.00
_cell.angle_beta   90.00
_cell.angle_gamma   90.00
#
_symmetry.space_group_name_H-M   'P 1'
#
loop_
_entity.id
_entity.type
_entity.pdbx_description
1 polymer ?
#
loop_
_entity_poly.entity_id
_entity_poly.type
_entity_poly.pdbx_seq_one_letter_code
_entity_poly.pdbx_strand_id
1 'polypeptide(L)'
;MSIEVGRFHDLHEAELAAGLLRSAGIRAEVADHHLIGMDPLMQRAVGGLRVMAPDDEAADARAILVRVQSGEFTSAEPDDLPAAGDVPARDLGLTLGVLAAPWAAAGMTGARRSVSVRRRYAPLAIVLLVALLVALPLVLRILA
;
A
#
# COMPACT_ATOMS: atom_id res chain seq x y z
N MET A 1 -27.96 -20.13 9.40
CA MET A 1 -27.80 -18.74 9.90
C MET A 1 -26.31 -18.47 10.03
N SER A 2 -25.81 -17.29 9.69
CA SER A 2 -24.38 -16.95 9.87
C SER A 2 -24.15 -16.25 11.21
N ILE A 3 -23.08 -16.63 11.90
CA ILE A 3 -22.70 -16.08 13.21
C ILE A 3 -21.22 -15.68 13.22
N GLU A 4 -20.87 -14.77 14.12
CA GLU A 4 -19.49 -14.30 14.27
C GLU A 4 -18.61 -15.37 14.90
N VAL A 5 -17.48 -15.66 14.23
CA VAL A 5 -16.47 -16.62 14.69
C VAL A 5 -15.16 -15.96 15.08
N GLY A 6 -14.92 -14.73 14.63
CA GLY A 6 -13.75 -13.94 15.00
C GLY A 6 -13.90 -12.47 14.62
N ARG A 7 -13.09 -11.64 15.25
CA ARG A 7 -13.02 -10.20 14.99
C ARG A 7 -11.56 -9.77 14.86
N PHE A 8 -11.27 -8.99 13.83
CA PHE A 8 -9.91 -8.58 13.46
C PHE A 8 -9.86 -7.06 13.31
N HIS A 9 -8.69 -6.47 13.54
CA HIS A 9 -8.52 -5.02 13.43
C HIS A 9 -8.13 -4.58 12.03
N ASP A 10 -7.63 -5.50 11.20
CA ASP A 10 -7.16 -5.26 9.85
C ASP A 10 -7.93 -6.08 8.81
N LEU A 11 -8.21 -5.47 7.65
CA LEU A 11 -8.94 -6.13 6.56
C LEU A 11 -8.13 -7.31 5.99
N HIS A 12 -6.82 -7.18 5.84
CA HIS A 12 -5.98 -8.24 5.32
C HIS A 12 -5.94 -9.42 6.29
N GLU A 13 -5.83 -9.15 7.58
CA GLU A 13 -5.89 -10.20 8.61
C GLU A 13 -7.23 -10.95 8.61
N ALA A 14 -8.35 -10.21 8.50
CA ALA A 14 -9.68 -10.80 8.40
C ALA A 14 -9.84 -11.68 7.15
N GLU A 15 -9.34 -11.21 6.00
CA GLU A 15 -9.39 -11.97 4.74
C GLU A 15 -8.47 -13.18 4.74
N LEU A 16 -7.30 -13.11 5.39
CA LEU A 16 -6.43 -14.27 5.58
C LEU A 16 -7.11 -15.32 6.45
N ALA A 17 -7.73 -14.91 7.56
CA ALA A 17 -8.49 -15.82 8.43
C ALA A 17 -9.67 -16.46 7.69
N ALA A 18 -10.45 -15.67 6.96
CA ALA A 18 -11.57 -16.18 6.16
C ALA A 18 -11.08 -17.11 5.03
N GLY A 19 -9.97 -16.76 4.37
CA GLY A 19 -9.33 -17.59 3.34
C GLY A 19 -8.86 -18.95 3.88
N LEU A 20 -8.25 -18.97 5.07
CA LEU A 20 -7.85 -20.21 5.75
C LEU A 20 -9.07 -21.08 6.05
N LEU A 21 -10.13 -20.51 6.62
CA LEU A 21 -11.37 -21.24 6.91
C LEU A 21 -11.99 -21.82 5.63
N ARG A 22 -12.03 -21.05 4.54
CA ARG A 22 -12.48 -21.52 3.22
C ARG A 22 -11.62 -22.67 2.70
N SER A 23 -10.30 -22.60 2.87
CA SER A 23 -9.40 -23.69 2.47
C SER A 23 -9.64 -24.99 3.27
N ALA A 24 -10.14 -24.86 4.50
CA ALA A 24 -10.55 -25.99 5.35
C ALA A 24 -11.98 -26.47 5.07
N GLY A 25 -12.67 -25.90 4.07
CA GLY A 25 -14.03 -26.28 3.66
C GLY A 25 -15.16 -25.54 4.39
N ILE A 26 -14.84 -24.54 5.22
CA ILE A 26 -15.82 -23.74 5.97
C ILE A 26 -16.23 -22.52 5.15
N ARG A 27 -17.54 -22.25 5.06
CA ARG A 27 -18.07 -21.12 4.29
C ARG A 27 -17.95 -19.79 5.04
N ALA A 28 -16.72 -19.31 5.22
CA ALA A 28 -16.42 -18.08 5.94
C ALA A 28 -16.42 -16.83 5.04
N GLU A 29 -17.02 -15.75 5.54
CA GLU A 29 -17.13 -14.43 4.87
C GLU A 29 -16.78 -13.28 5.83
N VAL A 30 -16.26 -12.18 5.29
CA VAL A 30 -16.00 -10.94 6.04
C VAL A 30 -17.19 -10.00 5.87
N ALA A 31 -17.89 -9.68 6.96
CA ALA A 31 -19.19 -8.98 6.92
C ALA A 31 -19.13 -7.58 6.29
N ASP A 32 -18.03 -6.84 6.53
CA ASP A 32 -17.93 -5.41 6.20
C ASP A 32 -16.94 -5.10 5.06
N HIS A 33 -16.58 -6.12 4.25
CA HIS A 33 -15.50 -6.00 3.26
C HIS A 33 -15.76 -4.88 2.23
N HIS A 34 -17.01 -4.73 1.77
CA HIS A 34 -17.39 -3.72 0.78
C HIS A 34 -17.36 -2.30 1.35
N LEU A 35 -17.74 -2.12 2.62
CA LEU A 35 -17.77 -0.80 3.26
C LEU A 35 -16.36 -0.29 3.53
N ILE A 36 -15.47 -1.16 4.02
CA ILE A 36 -14.09 -0.79 4.37
C ILE A 36 -13.21 -0.61 3.13
N GLY A 37 -13.46 -1.38 2.06
CA GLY A 37 -12.79 -1.16 0.77
C GLY A 37 -13.06 0.22 0.17
N MET A 38 -14.20 0.85 0.50
CA MET A 38 -14.56 2.18 0.02
C MET A 38 -14.05 3.31 0.92
N ASP A 39 -14.08 3.13 2.24
CA ASP A 39 -13.58 4.11 3.21
C ASP A 39 -12.77 3.44 4.34
N PRO A 40 -11.43 3.40 4.21
CA PRO A 40 -10.55 2.82 5.23
C PRO A 40 -10.62 3.54 6.59
N LEU A 41 -11.07 4.80 6.65
CA LEU A 41 -11.21 5.51 7.94
C LEU A 41 -12.35 4.92 8.79
N MET A 42 -13.35 4.30 8.15
CA MET A 42 -14.47 3.65 8.85
C MET A 42 -14.06 2.38 9.57
N GLN A 43 -12.99 1.70 9.16
CA GLN A 43 -12.47 0.50 9.81
C GLN A 43 -12.23 0.69 11.31
N ARG A 44 -11.70 1.85 11.70
CA ARG A 44 -11.42 2.18 13.11
C ARG A 44 -12.70 2.53 13.89
N ALA A 45 -13.70 3.09 13.22
CA ALA A 45 -14.95 3.51 13.82
C ALA A 45 -15.90 2.32 14.11
N VAL A 46 -15.87 1.29 13.27
CA VAL A 46 -16.71 0.07 13.41
C VAL A 46 -16.20 -0.87 14.50
N GLY A 47 -14.96 -0.68 14.96
CA GLY A 47 -14.37 -1.48 16.04
C GLY A 47 -13.88 -2.86 15.59
N GLY A 48 -13.48 -2.98 14.32
CA GLY A 48 -12.93 -4.20 13.70
C GLY A 48 -13.86 -4.86 12.69
N LEU A 49 -13.29 -5.77 11.91
CA LEU A 49 -13.97 -6.58 10.89
C LEU A 49 -14.39 -7.93 11.47
N ARG A 50 -15.63 -8.31 11.18
CA ARG A 50 -16.22 -9.56 11.66
C ARG A 50 -16.07 -10.65 10.61
N VAL A 51 -15.50 -11.78 10.99
CA VAL A 51 -15.52 -13.01 10.20
C VAL A 51 -16.72 -13.83 10.63
N MET A 52 -17.56 -14.17 9.67
CA MET A 52 -18.83 -14.86 9.84
C MET A 52 -18.74 -16.25 9.23
N ALA A 53 -19.34 -17.24 9.90
CA ALA A 53 -19.48 -18.60 9.38
C ALA A 53 -20.89 -19.14 9.66
N PRO A 54 -21.35 -20.18 8.96
CA PRO A 54 -22.59 -20.89 9.28
C PRO A 54 -22.56 -21.41 10.73
N ASP A 55 -23.69 -21.31 11.42
CA ASP A 55 -23.83 -21.72 12.82
C ASP A 55 -23.43 -23.18 13.08
N ASP A 56 -23.72 -24.05 12.11
CA ASP A 56 -23.34 -25.46 12.09
C ASP A 56 -21.83 -25.70 11.94
N GLU A 57 -21.10 -24.76 11.36
CA GLU A 57 -19.64 -24.83 11.12
C GLU A 57 -18.84 -23.96 12.11
N ALA A 58 -19.52 -23.19 12.97
CA ALA A 58 -18.90 -22.14 13.78
C ALA A 58 -17.97 -22.67 14.88
N ALA A 59 -18.26 -23.85 15.43
CA ALA A 59 -17.41 -24.48 16.43
C ALA A 59 -16.06 -24.88 15.82
N ASP A 60 -16.08 -25.53 14.66
CA ASP A 60 -14.87 -25.92 13.92
C ASP A 60 -14.08 -24.71 13.45
N ALA A 61 -14.77 -23.66 12.99
CA ALA A 61 -14.14 -22.42 12.59
C ALA A 61 -13.36 -21.77 13.76
N ARG A 62 -13.97 -21.68 14.94
CA ARG A 62 -13.30 -21.15 16.14
C ARG A 62 -12.11 -22.01 16.55
N ALA A 63 -12.23 -23.34 16.45
CA ALA A 63 -11.14 -24.25 16.77
C ALA A 63 -9.92 -24.02 15.86
N ILE A 64 -10.12 -23.83 14.56
CA ILE A 64 -9.04 -23.50 13.62
C ILE A 64 -8.42 -22.14 13.97
N LEU A 65 -9.23 -21.12 14.24
CA LEU A 65 -8.71 -19.78 14.58
C LEU A 65 -7.88 -19.78 15.87
N VAL A 66 -8.25 -20.60 16.87
CA VAL A 66 -7.46 -20.75 18.10
C VAL A 66 -6.09 -21.37 17.81
N ARG A 67 -6.01 -22.37 16.92
CA ARG A 67 -4.74 -23.00 16.49
C ARG A 67 -3.83 -22.01 15.76
N VAL A 68 -4.40 -21.10 14.98
CA VAL A 68 -3.65 -19.98 14.38
C VAL A 68 -3.06 -19.09 15.45
N GLN A 69 -3.87 -18.68 16.43
CA GLN A 69 -3.41 -17.80 17.51
C GLN A 69 -2.37 -18.44 18.42
N SER A 70 -2.38 -19.78 18.57
CA SER A 70 -1.33 -20.50 19.29
C SER A 70 -0.02 -20.63 18.51
N GLY A 71 0.04 -20.12 17.27
CA GLY A 71 1.22 -20.18 16.43
C GLY A 71 1.46 -21.56 15.83
N GLU A 72 0.47 -22.45 15.79
CA GLU A 72 0.64 -23.82 15.29
C GLU A 72 1.11 -23.87 13.82
N PHE A 73 0.76 -22.86 13.04
CA PHE A 73 1.17 -22.73 11.64
C PHE A 73 2.50 -21.98 11.43
N THR A 74 3.20 -21.62 12.51
CA THR A 74 4.53 -21.00 12.43
C THR A 74 5.58 -22.08 12.21
N SER A 75 6.34 -21.99 11.12
CA SER A 75 7.51 -22.85 10.88
C SER A 75 8.70 -22.39 11.72
N ALA A 76 9.49 -23.34 12.22
CA ALA A 76 10.74 -23.06 12.91
C ALA A 76 11.91 -22.75 11.96
N GLU A 77 11.74 -23.07 10.67
CA GLU A 77 12.72 -22.73 9.64
C GLU A 77 12.76 -21.21 9.47
N PRO A 78 13.95 -20.59 9.47
CA PRO A 78 14.09 -19.18 9.12
C PRO A 78 13.53 -18.95 7.71
N ASP A 79 12.76 -17.87 7.55
CA ASP A 79 12.35 -17.44 6.22
C ASP A 79 13.58 -17.19 5.33
N ASP A 80 13.49 -17.55 4.05
CA ASP A 80 14.49 -17.26 3.01
C ASP A 80 14.54 -15.75 2.65
N LEU A 81 14.22 -14.89 3.61
CA LEU A 81 14.34 -13.45 3.50
C LEU A 81 15.80 -13.06 3.79
N PRO A 82 16.38 -12.14 3.01
CA PRO A 82 17.69 -11.59 3.35
C PRO A 82 17.62 -10.99 4.76
N ALA A 83 18.69 -11.14 5.54
CA ALA A 83 18.71 -10.54 6.86
C ALA A 83 18.44 -9.04 6.73
N ALA A 84 17.74 -8.43 7.70
CA ALA A 84 17.31 -7.04 7.62
C ALA A 84 18.44 -6.01 7.37
N GLY A 85 19.71 -6.42 7.46
CA GLY A 85 20.90 -5.63 7.13
C GLY A 85 21.55 -5.92 5.77
N ASP A 86 21.15 -6.98 5.05
CA ASP A 86 21.79 -7.41 3.80
C ASP A 86 21.22 -6.71 2.56
N VAL A 87 20.04 -6.10 2.68
CA VAL A 87 19.54 -5.18 1.68
C VAL A 87 20.27 -3.84 1.80
N PRO A 88 20.89 -3.31 0.73
CA PRO A 88 21.41 -1.94 0.69
C PRO A 88 20.23 -0.94 0.59
N ALA A 89 19.24 -1.08 1.47
CA ALA A 89 18.06 -0.24 1.57
C ALA A 89 18.42 1.23 1.84
N ARG A 90 19.59 1.46 2.46
CA ARG A 90 20.12 2.80 2.70
C ARG A 90 20.53 3.52 1.41
N ASP A 91 21.07 2.79 0.42
CA ASP A 91 21.49 3.36 -0.87
C ASP A 91 20.31 3.51 -1.83
N LEU A 92 19.35 2.58 -1.80
CA LEU A 92 18.12 2.67 -2.59
C LEU A 92 17.16 3.75 -2.05
N GLY A 93 17.08 3.92 -0.73
CA GLY A 93 16.26 4.98 -0.12
C GLY A 93 16.77 6.38 -0.45
N LEU A 94 18.10 6.59 -0.48
CA LEU A 94 18.70 7.87 -0.85
C LEU A 94 18.53 8.18 -2.34
N THR A 95 18.73 7.20 -3.21
CA THR A 95 18.55 7.39 -4.66
C THR A 95 17.09 7.65 -5.05
N LEU A 96 16.14 6.90 -4.49
CA LEU A 96 14.71 7.14 -4.70
C LEU A 96 14.26 8.47 -4.07
N GLY A 97 14.78 8.83 -2.89
CA GLY A 97 14.50 10.10 -2.24
C GLY A 97 14.98 11.31 -3.05
N VAL A 98 16.16 11.24 -3.66
CA VAL A 98 16.72 12.31 -4.53
C VAL A 98 15.91 12.45 -5.82
N LEU A 99 15.45 11.35 -6.42
CA LEU A 99 14.61 11.38 -7.63
C LEU A 99 13.18 11.88 -7.35
N ALA A 100 12.64 11.62 -6.15
CA ALA A 100 11.30 12.04 -5.75
C ALA A 100 11.23 13.46 -5.15
N ALA A 101 12.36 14.01 -4.67
CA ALA A 101 12.44 15.33 -4.06
C ALA A 101 11.82 16.48 -4.91
N PRO A 102 11.98 16.52 -6.25
CA PRO A 102 11.34 17.56 -7.07
C PRO A 102 9.81 17.48 -7.05
N TRP A 103 9.24 16.27 -7.01
CA TRP A 103 7.79 16.04 -6.98
C TRP A 103 7.21 16.35 -5.59
N ALA A 104 7.93 15.99 -4.54
CA ALA A 104 7.57 16.29 -3.16
C ALA A 104 7.59 17.81 -2.89
N ALA A 105 8.61 18.52 -3.37
CA ALA A 105 8.69 19.98 -3.27
C ALA A 105 7.57 20.68 -4.07
N ALA A 106 7.25 20.19 -5.28
CA ALA A 106 6.17 20.72 -6.09
C ALA A 106 4.77 20.46 -5.49
N GLY A 107 4.59 19.36 -4.76
CA GLY A 107 3.34 19.01 -4.08
C GLY A 107 3.13 19.72 -2.74
N MET A 108 4.20 19.92 -1.95
CA MET A 108 4.12 20.53 -0.61
C MET A 108 4.12 22.06 -0.62
N THR A 109 4.73 22.73 -1.60
CA THR A 109 4.54 24.18 -1.75
C THR A 109 3.23 24.44 -2.46
N GLY A 110 2.13 24.39 -1.70
CA GLY A 110 0.75 24.54 -2.16
C GLY A 110 0.60 25.41 -3.41
N ALA A 111 0.52 24.76 -4.57
CA ALA A 111 0.15 25.39 -5.84
C ALA A 111 -1.35 25.70 -5.88
N ARG A 112 -1.88 26.27 -4.79
CA ARG A 112 -3.07 27.14 -4.80
C ARG A 112 -2.70 28.57 -5.24
N ARG A 113 -1.65 28.76 -6.05
CA ARG A 113 -1.42 30.02 -6.76
C ARG A 113 -1.96 29.92 -8.17
N SER A 114 -3.21 30.35 -8.28
CA SER A 114 -3.86 30.93 -9.46
C SER A 114 -3.42 30.39 -10.82
N VAL A 115 -4.26 29.52 -11.37
CA VAL A 115 -4.20 28.94 -12.74
C VAL A 115 -4.07 30.02 -13.84
N SER A 116 -4.33 31.30 -13.55
CA SER A 116 -4.26 32.39 -14.54
C SER A 116 -2.85 32.81 -14.95
N VAL A 117 -1.81 32.60 -14.12
CA VAL A 117 -0.43 33.03 -14.43
C VAL A 117 0.31 31.97 -15.26
N ARG A 118 0.00 30.68 -15.04
CA ARG A 118 0.66 29.55 -15.69
C ARG A 118 0.44 29.50 -17.21
N ARG A 119 -0.67 30.07 -17.71
CA ARG A 119 -0.99 30.08 -19.14
C ARG A 119 -0.19 31.12 -19.95
N ARG A 120 0.32 32.18 -19.31
CA ARG A 120 1.05 33.27 -20.02
C ARG A 120 2.53 32.97 -20.26
N TYR A 121 3.18 32.21 -19.38
CA TYR A 121 4.64 31.97 -19.45
C TYR A 121 5.04 30.55 -19.88
N ALA A 122 4.07 29.63 -19.99
CA ALA A 122 4.29 28.29 -20.55
C ALA A 122 4.99 28.28 -21.94
N PRO A 123 4.63 29.14 -22.92
CA PRO A 123 5.33 29.12 -24.21
C PRO A 123 6.78 29.61 -24.10
N LEU A 124 7.07 30.53 -23.17
CA LEU A 124 8.41 31.08 -22.97
C LEU A 124 9.38 30.05 -22.37
N ALA A 125 8.89 29.21 -21.46
CA ALA A 125 9.64 28.10 -20.89
C ALA A 125 10.00 27.03 -21.95
N ILE A 126 9.08 26.75 -22.89
CA ILE A 126 9.33 25.81 -24.01
C ILE A 126 10.39 26.38 -24.95
N VAL A 127 10.32 27.67 -25.29
CA VAL A 127 11.33 28.32 -26.15
C VAL A 127 12.71 28.31 -25.49
N LEU A 128 12.80 28.58 -24.19
CA LEU A 128 14.06 28.52 -23.44
C LEU A 128 14.64 27.11 -23.39
N LEU A 129 13.78 26.09 -23.18
CA LEU A 129 14.20 24.69 -23.19
C LEU A 129 14.75 24.28 -24.57
N VAL A 130 14.06 24.65 -25.65
CA VAL A 130 14.51 24.36 -27.03
C VAL A 130 15.81 25.10 -27.34
N ALA A 131 15.92 26.37 -26.96
CA ALA A 131 17.14 27.15 -27.14
C ALA A 131 18.32 26.53 -26.38
N LEU A 132 18.11 26.06 -25.15
CA LEU A 132 19.13 25.36 -24.37
C LEU A 132 19.55 24.04 -25.04
N LEU A 133 18.59 23.27 -25.56
CA LEU A 133 18.84 21.98 -26.20
C LEU A 133 19.59 22.13 -27.53
N VAL A 134 19.41 23.25 -28.23
CA VAL A 134 20.14 23.59 -29.47
C VAL A 134 21.50 24.23 -29.17
N ALA A 135 21.61 25.06 -28.12
CA ALA A 135 22.86 25.71 -27.75
C ALA A 135 23.88 24.74 -27.13
N LEU A 136 23.41 23.74 -26.37
CA LEU A 136 24.27 22.76 -25.70
C LEU A 136 25.24 22.02 -26.65
N PRO A 137 24.79 21.42 -27.78
CA PRO A 137 25.69 20.78 -28.73
C PRO A 137 26.58 21.77 -29.49
N LEU A 138 26.14 23.03 -29.65
CA LEU A 138 26.92 24.05 -30.34
C LEU A 138 28.11 24.52 -29.49
N VAL A 139 27.89 24.71 -28.19
CA VAL A 139 28.95 25.05 -27.22
C VAL A 139 29.94 23.89 -27.07
N LEU A 140 29.46 22.64 -27.03
CA LEU A 140 30.31 21.45 -26.99
C LEU A 140 31.23 21.30 -28.22
N ARG A 141 30.85 21.86 -29.38
CA ARG A 141 31.67 21.86 -30.61
C ARG A 141 32.67 23.01 -30.71
N ILE A 142 32.48 24.08 -29.94
CA ILE A 142 33.41 25.23 -29.89
C ILE A 142 34.52 24.96 -28.84
N LEU A 143 34.24 24.11 -27.85
CA LEU A 143 35.18 23.75 -26.78
C LEU A 143 36.05 22.51 -27.09
N ALA A 144 35.78 21.79 -28.19
CA ALA A 144 36.52 20.61 -28.65
C ALA A 144 37.37 20.94 -29.87
#